data_AF-A0A2U1MWB7-F1
#
_entry.id   AF-A0A2U1MWB7-F1
#
_cell.length_a   1.000
_cell.length_b   1.000
_cell.length_c   1.000
_cell.angle_alpha   90.00
_cell.angle_beta   90.00
_cell.angle_gamma   90.00
#
_symmetry.space_group_name_H-M   'P 1'
#
loop_
_entity.id
_entity.type
_entity.pdbx_description
1 polymer ?
#
loop_
_entity_poly.entity_id
_entity_poly.type
_entity_poly.pdbx_seq_one_letter_code
_entity_poly.pdbx_strand_id
1 'polypeptide(L)'
;MAVIVDWGSIHSYRGVDIGRAILECITGWGIKNVMTITVDSIASNDKALEYLVENLPTKYDGGKHFHIRCMAHTLNLVVKDGLKTFSKEVSNISLAVKYIKHSIQRVTNFKESVEKTSSSKKFFVSECPTRWNSTHDMLKTAI
;
A
#
# COMPACT_ATOMS: atom_id res chain seq x y z
N MET A 1 11.44 -18.07 -4.22
CA MET A 1 12.00 -17.73 -2.90
C MET A 1 12.32 -16.24 -2.91
N ALA A 2 11.86 -15.48 -1.92
CA ALA A 2 12.22 -14.07 -1.77
C ALA A 2 13.17 -13.94 -0.56
N VAL A 3 14.17 -13.08 -0.68
CA VAL A 3 15.13 -12.79 0.40
C VAL A 3 15.03 -11.31 0.71
N ILE A 4 14.91 -10.99 2.00
CA ILE A 4 15.00 -9.60 2.47
C ILE A 4 16.48 -9.31 2.64
N VAL A 5 16.98 -8.32 1.91
CA VAL A 5 18.38 -7.88 1.98
C VAL A 5 18.56 -6.74 2.97
N ASP A 6 17.60 -5.84 3.12
CA ASP A 6 17.72 -4.71 4.04
C ASP A 6 16.37 -4.22 4.55
N TRP A 7 16.36 -3.58 5.71
CA TRP A 7 15.21 -2.89 6.28
C TRP A 7 15.68 -1.66 7.06
N GLY A 8 15.43 -0.48 6.49
CA GLY A 8 15.87 0.79 7.08
C GLY A 8 14.84 1.90 6.88
N SER A 9 14.87 2.88 7.78
CA SER A 9 14.05 4.10 7.69
C SER A 9 14.78 5.17 6.89
N ILE A 10 14.14 5.69 5.85
CA ILE A 10 14.64 6.84 5.10
C ILE A 10 13.87 8.07 5.59
N HIS A 11 14.56 9.02 6.21
CA HIS A 11 13.94 10.23 6.76
C HIS A 11 13.69 11.34 5.73
N SER A 12 14.02 11.09 4.45
CA SER A 12 13.85 12.02 3.33
C SER A 12 12.90 11.43 2.28
N TYR A 13 11.97 12.26 1.79
CA TYR A 13 11.07 11.91 0.70
C TYR A 13 11.61 12.33 -0.69
N ARG A 14 12.84 12.86 -0.75
CA ARG A 14 13.45 13.25 -2.03
C ARG A 14 13.92 12.00 -2.77
N GLY A 15 13.51 11.87 -4.03
CA GLY A 15 13.84 10.69 -4.83
C GLY A 15 15.34 10.37 -4.91
N VAL A 16 16.19 11.39 -5.00
CA VAL A 16 17.66 11.21 -5.01
C VAL A 16 18.17 10.56 -3.72
N ASP A 17 17.63 10.95 -2.55
CA ASP A 17 18.05 10.36 -1.27
C ASP A 17 17.59 8.91 -1.15
N ILE A 18 16.37 8.62 -1.64
CA ILE A 18 15.85 7.25 -1.73
C ILE A 18 16.72 6.40 -2.66
N GLY A 19 17.05 6.93 -3.85
CA GLY A 19 17.92 6.27 -4.82
C GLY A 19 19.31 6.00 -4.26
N ARG A 20 19.89 6.96 -3.51
CA ARG A 20 21.18 6.78 -2.83
C ARG A 20 21.14 5.67 -1.80
N ALA A 21 20.12 5.64 -0.94
CA ALA A 21 19.97 4.58 0.06
C ALA A 21 19.84 3.20 -0.58
N ILE A 22 19.07 3.09 -1.67
CA ILE A 22 18.93 1.83 -2.43
C ILE A 22 20.29 1.42 -3.04
N LEU A 23 21.05 2.36 -3.61
CA LEU A 23 22.37 2.10 -4.19
C LEU A 23 23.37 1.62 -3.12
N GLU A 24 23.38 2.26 -1.96
CA GLU A 24 24.21 1.86 -0.82
C GLU A 24 23.89 0.43 -0.37
N CYS A 25 22.60 0.08 -0.28
CA CYS A 25 22.15 -1.28 0.00
C CYS A 25 22.65 -2.29 -1.07
N ILE A 26 22.40 -2.02 -2.35
CA ILE A 26 22.83 -2.90 -3.47
C ILE A 26 24.35 -3.14 -3.42
N THR A 27 25.11 -2.06 -3.20
CA THR A 27 26.58 -2.09 -3.18
C THR A 27 27.10 -2.80 -1.92
N GLY A 28 26.53 -2.52 -0.75
CA GLY A 28 26.89 -3.14 0.52
C GLY A 28 26.66 -4.65 0.53
N TRP A 29 25.65 -5.13 -0.18
CA TRP A 29 25.40 -6.56 -0.39
C TRP A 29 26.21 -7.19 -1.52
N GLY A 30 27.02 -6.41 -2.25
CA GLY A 30 27.81 -6.90 -3.38
C GLY A 30 26.96 -7.35 -4.58
N ILE A 31 25.73 -6.84 -4.71
CA ILE A 31 24.84 -7.17 -5.83
C ILE A 31 25.35 -6.48 -7.09
N LYS A 32 25.90 -7.27 -8.01
CA LYS A 32 26.52 -6.76 -9.24
C LYS A 32 25.52 -6.49 -10.36
N ASN A 33 24.44 -7.27 -10.45
CA ASN A 33 23.52 -7.18 -11.59
C ASN A 33 22.09 -6.98 -11.10
N VAL A 34 21.55 -5.79 -11.36
CA VAL A 34 20.15 -5.46 -11.08
C VAL A 34 19.39 -5.47 -12.39
N MET A 35 18.39 -6.37 -12.50
CA MET A 35 17.55 -6.49 -13.69
C MET A 35 16.41 -5.47 -13.68
N THR A 36 15.67 -5.43 -12.57
CA THR A 36 14.45 -4.64 -12.41
C THR A 36 14.28 -4.21 -10.96
N ILE A 37 13.75 -3.01 -10.76
CA ILE A 37 13.30 -2.50 -9.46
C ILE A 37 11.80 -2.23 -9.56
N THR A 38 11.06 -2.68 -8.53
CA THR A 38 9.64 -2.39 -8.38
C THR A 38 9.44 -1.44 -7.21
N VAL A 39 8.86 -0.28 -7.50
CA VAL A 39 8.51 0.76 -6.53
C VAL A 39 7.01 1.03 -6.60
N ASP A 40 6.44 1.58 -5.53
CA ASP A 40 5.06 2.08 -5.58
C ASP A 40 4.99 3.36 -6.45
N SER A 41 3.79 3.73 -6.90
CA SER A 41 3.60 4.78 -7.92
C SER A 41 3.67 6.20 -7.36
N ILE A 42 4.55 6.46 -6.39
CA ILE A 42 4.78 7.80 -5.84
C ILE A 42 5.83 8.52 -6.71
N ALA A 43 5.57 9.79 -7.04
CA ALA A 43 6.43 10.59 -7.92
C ALA A 43 7.91 10.69 -7.45
N SER A 44 8.16 10.59 -6.14
CA SER A 44 9.53 10.54 -5.60
C SER A 44 10.32 9.35 -6.14
N ASN A 45 9.65 8.23 -6.42
CA ASN A 45 10.32 7.02 -6.86
C ASN A 45 10.75 7.10 -8.32
N ASP A 46 10.08 7.88 -9.16
CA ASP A 46 10.53 8.13 -10.53
C ASP A 46 11.93 8.78 -10.50
N LYS A 47 12.13 9.76 -9.60
CA LYS A 47 13.45 10.39 -9.38
C LYS A 47 14.47 9.47 -8.72
N ALA A 48 14.04 8.57 -7.85
CA ALA A 48 14.92 7.55 -7.28
C ALA A 48 15.41 6.56 -8.36
N LEU A 49 14.52 6.17 -9.27
CA LEU A 49 14.84 5.27 -10.37
C LEU A 49 15.75 5.95 -11.40
N GLU A 50 15.50 7.21 -11.77
CA GLU A 50 16.41 8.00 -12.62
C GLU A 50 17.83 8.00 -12.03
N TYR A 51 17.95 8.32 -10.74
CA TYR A 51 19.23 8.30 -10.03
C TYR A 51 19.90 6.91 -10.06
N LEU A 52 19.14 5.84 -9.79
CA LEU A 52 19.67 4.48 -9.80
C LEU A 52 20.12 4.04 -11.20
N VAL A 53 19.36 4.39 -12.25
CA VAL A 53 19.79 4.16 -13.63
C VAL A 53 21.08 4.91 -13.89
N GLU A 54 21.25 6.16 -13.48
CA GLU A 54 22.50 6.88 -13.74
C GLU A 54 23.71 6.27 -13.01
N ASN A 55 23.52 5.82 -11.77
CA ASN A 55 24.63 5.50 -10.86
C ASN A 55 24.93 4.00 -10.70
N LEU A 56 24.09 3.10 -11.25
CA LEU A 56 24.40 1.67 -11.19
C LEU A 56 25.59 1.32 -12.09
N PRO A 57 26.54 0.50 -11.58
CA PRO A 57 27.74 0.12 -12.33
C PRO A 57 27.40 -0.75 -13.54
N THR A 58 26.35 -1.55 -13.45
CA THR A 58 25.95 -2.53 -14.46
C THR A 58 24.43 -2.56 -14.56
N LYS A 59 23.95 -2.40 -15.79
CA LYS A 59 22.53 -2.36 -16.13
C LYS A 59 22.20 -3.53 -17.03
N TYR A 60 21.20 -4.30 -16.66
CA TYR A 60 20.66 -5.30 -17.57
C TYR A 60 20.00 -4.61 -18.79
N ASP A 61 20.34 -5.04 -20.00
CA ASP A 61 19.81 -4.50 -21.28
C ASP A 61 19.80 -2.96 -21.34
N GLY A 62 20.89 -2.34 -20.87
CA GLY A 62 21.04 -0.88 -20.88
C GLY A 62 20.03 -0.13 -20.01
N GLY A 63 19.30 -0.82 -19.12
CA GLY A 63 18.29 -0.24 -18.25
C GLY A 63 16.87 -0.23 -18.83
N LYS A 64 16.62 -0.83 -20.01
CA LYS A 64 15.28 -0.85 -20.64
C LYS A 64 14.19 -1.47 -19.77
N HIS A 65 14.55 -2.44 -18.93
CA HIS A 65 13.63 -3.19 -18.07
C HIS A 65 13.73 -2.80 -16.60
N PHE A 66 14.33 -1.64 -16.31
CA PHE A 66 14.73 -1.29 -14.96
C PHE A 66 13.55 -0.86 -14.07
N HIS A 67 12.48 -0.33 -14.67
CA HIS A 67 11.28 0.12 -13.95
C HIS A 67 10.07 -0.76 -14.24
N ILE A 68 9.54 -1.38 -13.19
CA ILE A 68 8.18 -1.93 -13.18
C ILE A 68 7.39 -1.25 -12.06
N ARG A 69 6.23 -0.66 -12.39
CA ARG A 69 5.32 -0.11 -11.37
C ARG A 69 4.71 -1.24 -10.56
N CYS A 70 4.52 -1.01 -9.26
CA CYS A 70 3.83 -1.98 -8.41
C CYS A 70 2.39 -2.21 -8.88
N MET A 71 2.11 -3.43 -9.38
CA MET A 71 0.77 -3.80 -9.86
C MET A 71 -0.31 -3.67 -8.78
N ALA A 72 0.01 -3.93 -7.51
CA ALA A 72 -0.94 -3.76 -6.41
C ALA A 72 -1.38 -2.29 -6.27
N HIS A 73 -0.48 -1.34 -6.53
CA HIS A 73 -0.83 0.08 -6.54
C HIS A 73 -1.71 0.43 -7.74
N THR A 74 -1.36 -0.04 -8.94
CA THR A 74 -2.20 0.17 -10.14
C THR A 74 -3.61 -0.39 -9.93
N LEU A 75 -3.71 -1.59 -9.37
CA LEU A 75 -5.00 -2.20 -9.06
C LEU A 75 -5.77 -1.38 -8.02
N ASN A 76 -5.11 -0.85 -6.99
CA ASN A 76 -5.72 0.05 -6.01
C ASN A 76 -6.32 1.30 -6.66
N LEU A 77 -5.60 1.91 -7.62
CA LEU A 77 -6.10 3.07 -8.35
C LEU A 77 -7.34 2.73 -9.19
N VAL A 78 -7.31 1.61 -9.93
CA VAL A 78 -8.45 1.15 -10.73
C VAL A 78 -9.67 0.86 -9.85
N VAL A 79 -9.48 0.15 -8.74
CA VAL A 79 -10.57 -0.15 -7.79
C VAL A 79 -11.14 1.13 -7.18
N LYS A 80 -10.27 2.06 -6.73
CA LYS A 80 -10.72 3.35 -6.18
C LYS A 80 -11.51 4.16 -7.20
N ASP A 81 -11.09 4.14 -8.46
CA ASP A 81 -11.82 4.84 -9.53
C ASP A 81 -13.19 4.23 -9.78
N GLY A 82 -13.28 2.89 -9.87
CA GLY A 82 -14.56 2.19 -9.99
C GLY A 82 -15.50 2.40 -8.79
N LEU A 83 -14.96 2.52 -7.58
CA LEU A 83 -15.73 2.79 -6.37
C LEU A 83 -16.29 4.23 -6.32
N LYS A 84 -15.81 5.17 -7.16
CA LYS A 84 -16.36 6.54 -7.20
C LYS A 84 -17.84 6.55 -7.58
N THR A 85 -18.27 5.61 -8.42
CA THR A 85 -19.68 5.45 -8.82
C THR A 85 -20.60 5.18 -7.62
N PHE A 86 -20.08 4.57 -6.56
CA PHE A 86 -20.79 4.26 -5.32
C PHE A 86 -20.21 5.01 -4.11
N SER A 87 -19.59 6.17 -4.36
CA SER A 87 -18.85 6.91 -3.35
C SER A 87 -19.71 7.29 -2.14
N LYS A 88 -21.00 7.57 -2.37
CA LYS A 88 -21.95 7.93 -1.30
C LYS A 88 -22.21 6.73 -0.38
N GLU A 89 -22.50 5.57 -0.94
CA GLU A 89 -22.80 4.34 -0.20
C GLU A 89 -21.58 3.87 0.58
N VAL A 90 -20.42 3.85 -0.07
CA VAL A 90 -19.13 3.50 0.56
C VAL A 90 -18.82 4.47 1.71
N SER A 91 -19.03 5.77 1.51
CA SER A 91 -18.82 6.80 2.54
C SER A 91 -19.76 6.61 3.73
N ASN A 92 -21.03 6.33 3.50
CA ASN A 92 -22.01 6.09 4.58
C ASN A 92 -21.61 4.89 5.45
N ILE A 93 -21.18 3.78 4.83
CA ILE A 93 -20.69 2.60 5.56
C ILE A 93 -19.41 2.95 6.34
N SER A 94 -18.46 3.64 5.71
CA SER A 94 -17.21 4.08 6.35
C SER A 94 -17.47 4.97 7.56
N LEU A 95 -18.41 5.90 7.47
CA LEU A 95 -18.83 6.78 8.57
C LEU A 95 -19.52 6.01 9.70
N ALA A 96 -20.40 5.06 9.38
CA ALA A 96 -21.05 4.21 10.39
C ALA A 96 -20.02 3.36 11.15
N VAL A 97 -19.08 2.73 10.44
CA VAL A 97 -17.99 1.96 11.05
C VAL A 97 -17.12 2.85 11.95
N LYS A 98 -16.75 4.05 11.49
CA LYS A 98 -15.98 5.02 12.28
C LYS A 98 -16.76 5.45 13.54
N TYR A 99 -18.05 5.75 13.40
CA TYR A 99 -18.89 6.16 14.52
C TYR A 99 -18.95 5.09 15.61
N ILE A 100 -19.14 3.82 15.23
CA ILE A 100 -19.22 2.69 16.17
C ILE A 100 -17.89 2.48 16.86
N LYS A 101 -16.78 2.53 16.12
CA LYS A 101 -15.43 2.30 16.66
C LYS A 101 -14.86 3.49 17.43
N HIS A 102 -15.54 4.64 17.44
CA HIS A 102 -15.10 5.85 18.14
C HIS A 102 -15.04 5.68 19.67
N SER A 103 -15.81 4.75 20.26
CA SER A 103 -15.72 4.50 21.71
C SER A 103 -16.02 3.04 22.07
N ILE A 104 -15.42 2.60 23.17
CA ILE A 104 -15.63 1.25 23.73
C ILE A 104 -17.12 1.02 24.04
N GLN A 105 -17.82 2.03 24.56
CA GLN A 105 -19.25 1.94 24.84
C GLN A 105 -20.07 1.66 23.57
N ARG A 106 -19.80 2.38 22.47
CA ARG A 106 -20.53 2.18 21.21
C ARG A 106 -20.24 0.80 20.61
N VAL A 107 -18.98 0.36 20.67
CA VAL A 107 -18.60 -1.01 20.27
C VAL A 107 -19.37 -2.06 21.08
N THR A 108 -19.48 -1.87 22.39
CA THR A 108 -20.16 -2.81 23.29
C THR A 108 -21.66 -2.87 22.99
N ASN A 109 -22.32 -1.71 22.93
CA ASN A 109 -23.74 -1.60 22.58
C ASN A 109 -24.04 -2.23 21.21
N PHE A 110 -23.15 -2.03 20.25
CA PHE A 110 -23.29 -2.62 18.92
C PHE A 110 -23.16 -4.15 18.96
N LYS A 111 -22.17 -4.69 19.67
CA LYS A 111 -21.99 -6.16 19.81
C LYS A 111 -23.23 -6.80 20.43
N GLU A 112 -23.75 -6.24 21.51
CA GLU A 112 -24.98 -6.72 22.16
C GLU A 112 -26.18 -6.68 21.20
N SER A 113 -26.27 -5.66 20.35
CA SER A 113 -27.35 -5.53 19.37
C SER A 113 -27.24 -6.57 18.26
N VAL A 114 -26.01 -6.86 17.80
CA VAL A 114 -25.74 -7.90 16.80
C VAL A 114 -26.03 -9.29 17.36
N GLU A 115 -25.61 -9.60 18.58
CA GLU A 115 -25.88 -10.89 19.23
C GLU A 115 -27.38 -11.19 19.36
N LYS A 116 -28.21 -10.16 19.52
CA LYS A 116 -29.67 -10.28 19.59
C LYS A 116 -30.34 -10.44 18.22
N THR A 117 -29.69 -10.01 17.15
CA THR A 117 -30.33 -9.87 15.81
C THR A 117 -29.70 -10.78 14.74
N SER A 118 -28.48 -11.27 14.96
CA SER A 118 -27.69 -12.03 13.99
C SER A 118 -26.79 -13.05 14.68
N SER A 119 -26.55 -14.19 14.01
CA SER A 119 -25.55 -15.19 14.41
C SER A 119 -24.14 -14.88 13.87
N SER A 120 -23.96 -13.76 13.16
CA SER A 120 -22.68 -13.37 12.58
C SER A 120 -21.67 -12.97 13.65
N LYS A 121 -20.49 -13.59 13.60
CA LYS A 121 -19.33 -13.25 14.44
C LYS A 121 -18.37 -12.24 13.77
N LYS A 122 -18.68 -11.79 12.55
CA LYS A 122 -17.83 -10.81 11.85
C LYS A 122 -17.86 -9.48 12.60
N PHE A 123 -16.70 -8.83 12.73
CA PHE A 123 -16.59 -7.53 13.40
C PHE A 123 -15.94 -6.51 12.46
N PHE A 124 -16.32 -5.24 12.61
CA PHE A 124 -16.02 -4.20 11.62
C PHE A 124 -14.52 -4.00 11.32
N VAL A 125 -14.20 -4.07 10.03
CA VAL A 125 -12.91 -3.65 9.48
C VAL A 125 -13.00 -2.17 9.11
N SER A 126 -12.09 -1.36 9.64
CA SER A 126 -11.99 0.05 9.26
C SER A 126 -11.29 0.17 7.92
N GLU A 127 -11.77 1.10 7.10
CA GLU A 127 -11.06 1.51 5.89
C GLU A 127 -9.69 2.14 6.24
N CYS A 128 -8.68 1.84 5.42
CA CYS A 128 -7.33 2.33 5.52
C CYS A 128 -6.89 2.83 4.13
N PRO A 129 -6.82 4.15 3.90
CA PRO A 129 -6.56 4.70 2.56
C PRO A 129 -5.28 4.19 1.88
N THR A 130 -4.30 3.77 2.68
CA THR A 130 -2.99 3.26 2.24
C THR A 130 -2.97 1.74 2.03
N ARG A 131 -4.00 0.99 2.47
CA ARG A 131 -4.10 -0.47 2.29
C ARG A 131 -5.13 -0.80 1.20
N TRP A 132 -4.66 -1.33 0.07
CA TRP A 132 -5.48 -1.47 -1.15
C TRP A 132 -6.79 -2.26 -0.98
N ASN A 133 -6.80 -3.27 -0.10
CA ASN A 133 -7.96 -4.13 0.11
C ASN A 133 -8.89 -3.66 1.24
N SER A 134 -8.59 -2.55 1.93
CA SER A 134 -9.35 -2.20 3.15
C SER A 134 -10.81 -1.88 2.89
N THR A 135 -11.12 -1.21 1.77
CA THR A 135 -12.49 -0.85 1.42
C THR A 135 -13.29 -2.10 1.07
N HIS A 136 -12.68 -3.04 0.32
CA HIS A 136 -13.26 -4.36 0.08
C HIS A 136 -13.55 -5.11 1.39
N ASP A 137 -12.58 -5.16 2.31
CA ASP A 137 -12.75 -5.90 3.57
C ASP A 137 -13.83 -5.28 4.46
N MET A 138 -13.94 -3.94 4.48
CA MET A 138 -15.02 -3.22 5.14
C MET A 138 -16.38 -3.61 4.54
N LEU A 139 -16.51 -3.55 3.21
CA LEU A 139 -17.76 -3.87 2.51
C LEU A 139 -18.17 -5.34 2.70
N LYS A 140 -17.22 -6.27 2.55
CA LYS A 140 -17.43 -7.72 2.77
C LYS A 140 -17.82 -8.09 4.21
N THR A 141 -17.51 -7.21 5.15
CA THR A 141 -17.87 -7.36 6.57
C THR A 141 -19.22 -6.73 6.87
N ALA A 142 -19.55 -5.61 6.22
CA ALA A 142 -20.79 -4.87 6.41
C ALA A 142 -21.99 -5.52 5.70
N ILE A 143 -21.74 -6.27 4.61
CA ILE A 143 -22.71 -7.02 3.82
C ILE A 143 -22.63 -8.51 4.19
#